data_AF-A0A8T7JGC7-F1
#
_entry.id   AF-A0A8T7JGC7-F1
#
_cell.length_a   1.000
_cell.length_b   1.000
_cell.length_c   1.000
_cell.angle_alpha   90.00
_cell.angle_beta   90.00
_cell.angle_gamma   90.00
#
_symmetry.space_group_name_H-M   'P 1'
#
loop_
_entity.id
_entity.type
_entity.pdbx_description
1 polymer ?
#
loop_
_entity_poly.entity_id
_entity_poly.type
_entity_poly.pdbx_seq_one_letter_code
_entity_poly.pdbx_strand_id
1 'polypeptide(L)'
;MDNLSSKQSTMAYLISLEEDVQKLAQEHSLATLEHKLKLRQETLEYLFGQFLDEINNDDMQVLKDIQAKSQALIEEMQSSKHDKSQEIIKYKNTGKRIRLYTDIAQQK
;
A
#
# COMPACT_ATOMS: atom_id res chain seq x y z
N MET A 1 -19.53 -11.90 -4.78
CA MET A 1 -19.90 -10.65 -4.05
C MET A 1 -21.12 -10.93 -3.17
N ASP A 2 -21.24 -12.14 -2.61
CA ASP A 2 -22.54 -12.72 -2.26
C ASP A 2 -22.93 -12.58 -0.77
N ASN A 3 -22.29 -11.70 0.00
CA ASN A 3 -22.58 -11.54 1.43
C ASN A 3 -22.58 -10.07 1.93
N LEU A 4 -22.58 -9.09 1.04
CA LEU A 4 -22.68 -7.66 1.38
C LEU A 4 -24.15 -7.21 1.43
N SER A 5 -25.01 -7.96 2.12
CA SER A 5 -26.45 -7.68 2.18
C SER A 5 -26.83 -6.59 3.17
N SER A 6 -25.89 -6.10 3.99
CA SER A 6 -26.13 -5.06 4.99
C SER A 6 -24.96 -4.08 5.10
N LYS A 7 -25.24 -2.87 5.59
CA LYS A 7 -24.22 -1.87 5.93
C LYS A 7 -23.15 -2.44 6.86
N GLN A 8 -23.56 -3.17 7.90
CA GLN A 8 -22.65 -3.75 8.90
C GLN A 8 -21.71 -4.79 8.28
N SER A 9 -22.24 -5.67 7.43
CA SER A 9 -21.43 -6.65 6.69
C SER A 9 -20.44 -5.96 5.76
N THR A 10 -20.88 -4.86 5.12
CA THR A 10 -20.05 -4.06 4.22
C THR A 10 -18.92 -3.36 4.95
N MET A 11 -19.21 -2.73 6.09
CA MET A 11 -18.19 -2.12 6.95
C MET A 11 -17.21 -3.14 7.52
N ALA A 12 -17.70 -4.29 8.01
CA ALA A 12 -16.85 -5.36 8.51
C ALA A 12 -15.92 -5.91 7.43
N TYR A 13 -16.43 -6.09 6.21
CA TYR A 13 -15.62 -6.52 5.08
C TYR A 13 -14.55 -5.47 4.72
N LEU A 14 -14.91 -4.20 4.76
CA LEU A 14 -14.00 -3.09 4.48
C LEU A 14 -12.86 -3.00 5.51
N ILE A 15 -13.16 -3.25 6.79
CA ILE A 15 -12.15 -3.38 7.86
C ILE A 15 -11.22 -4.57 7.57
N SER A 16 -11.76 -5.72 7.20
CA SER A 16 -10.94 -6.90 6.90
C SER A 16 -10.00 -6.69 5.70
N LEU A 17 -10.50 -5.99 4.66
CA LEU A 17 -9.68 -5.60 3.51
C LEU A 17 -8.57 -4.64 3.91
N GLU A 18 -8.82 -3.72 4.85
CA GLU A 18 -7.79 -2.82 5.35
C GLU A 18 -6.70 -3.58 6.11
N GLU A 19 -7.06 -4.52 6.97
CA GLU A 19 -6.08 -5.36 7.67
C GLU A 19 -5.23 -6.20 6.70
N ASP A 20 -5.84 -6.76 5.66
CA ASP A 20 -5.14 -7.48 4.60
C ASP A 20 -4.18 -6.57 3.83
N VAL A 21 -4.61 -5.34 3.49
CA VAL A 21 -3.77 -4.34 2.80
C VAL A 21 -2.55 -3.98 3.64
N GLN A 22 -2.73 -3.77 4.94
CA GLN A 22 -1.62 -3.45 5.86
C GLN A 22 -0.60 -4.59 5.97
N LYS A 23 -1.07 -5.85 6.06
CA LYS A 23 -0.18 -7.03 6.07
C LYS A 23 0.58 -7.18 4.74
N LEU A 24 -0.13 -7.08 3.62
CA LEU A 24 0.47 -7.24 2.29
C LEU A 24 1.46 -6.14 1.94
N ALA A 25 1.24 -4.93 2.45
CA ALA A 25 2.18 -3.82 2.34
C ALA A 25 3.54 -4.16 2.96
N GLN A 26 3.55 -4.81 4.13
CA GLN A 26 4.75 -5.24 4.82
C GLN A 26 5.45 -6.42 4.11
N GLU A 27 4.67 -7.32 3.50
CA GLU A 27 5.17 -8.52 2.82
C GLU A 27 5.64 -8.27 1.36
N HIS A 28 5.54 -7.04 0.85
CA HIS A 28 5.95 -6.63 -0.51
C HIS A 28 5.28 -7.37 -1.68
N SER A 29 4.15 -8.06 -1.47
CA SER A 29 3.40 -8.70 -2.55
C SER A 29 2.52 -7.69 -3.32
N LEU A 30 3.12 -7.03 -4.32
CA LEU A 30 2.49 -5.94 -5.07
C LEU A 30 1.19 -6.35 -5.81
N ALA A 31 1.18 -7.52 -6.47
CA ALA A 31 0.03 -7.94 -7.27
C ALA A 31 -1.20 -8.25 -6.39
N THR A 32 -0.99 -8.90 -5.24
CA THR A 32 -2.06 -9.19 -4.28
C THR A 32 -2.55 -7.92 -3.61
N LEU A 33 -1.64 -6.99 -3.30
CA LEU A 33 -1.96 -5.68 -2.74
C LEU A 33 -2.84 -4.85 -3.69
N GLU A 34 -2.47 -4.75 -4.97
CA GLU A 34 -3.27 -4.04 -6.00
C GLU A 34 -4.68 -4.60 -6.12
N HIS A 35 -4.82 -5.93 -6.14
CA HIS A 35 -6.12 -6.59 -6.17
C HIS A 35 -6.99 -6.22 -4.96
N LYS A 36 -6.40 -6.25 -3.76
CA LYS A 36 -7.10 -5.91 -2.50
C LYS A 36 -7.48 -4.44 -2.42
N LEU A 37 -6.62 -3.54 -2.89
CA LEU A 37 -6.93 -2.10 -2.99
C LEU A 37 -8.11 -1.85 -3.94
N LYS A 38 -8.16 -2.54 -5.08
CA LYS A 38 -9.29 -2.45 -6.01
C LYS A 38 -10.59 -2.93 -5.37
N LEU A 39 -10.57 -4.09 -4.70
CA LEU A 39 -11.74 -4.60 -3.98
C LEU A 39 -12.22 -3.64 -2.88
N ARG A 40 -11.28 -2.99 -2.17
CA ARG A 40 -11.61 -1.99 -1.14
C ARG A 40 -12.30 -0.77 -1.76
N GLN A 41 -11.82 -0.29 -2.90
CA GLN A 41 -12.44 0.81 -3.64
C GLN A 41 -13.86 0.44 -4.09
N GLU A 42 -14.04 -0.74 -4.70
CA GLU A 42 -15.36 -1.24 -5.12
C GLU A 42 -16.33 -1.37 -3.92
N THR A 43 -15.81 -1.78 -2.75
CA THR A 43 -16.61 -1.91 -1.52
C THR A 43 -16.99 -0.54 -0.94
N LEU A 44 -16.09 0.46 -1.02
CA LEU A 44 -16.41 1.86 -0.65
C LEU A 44 -17.48 2.45 -1.55
N GLU A 45 -17.35 2.26 -2.87
CA GLU A 45 -18.34 2.71 -3.85
C GLU A 45 -19.70 2.05 -3.62
N TYR A 46 -19.71 0.75 -3.29
CA TYR A 46 -20.92 0.04 -2.92
C TYR A 46 -21.54 0.59 -1.63
N LEU A 47 -20.72 0.81 -0.58
CA LEU A 47 -21.17 1.35 0.71
C LEU A 47 -21.83 2.72 0.52
N PHE A 48 -21.17 3.64 -0.18
CA PHE A 48 -21.73 4.96 -0.46
C PHE A 48 -22.88 4.91 -1.47
N GLY A 49 -22.88 3.97 -2.40
CA GLY A 49 -23.95 3.82 -3.38
C GLY A 49 -25.25 3.27 -2.80
N GLN A 50 -25.19 2.47 -1.73
CA GLN A 50 -26.36 1.78 -1.17
C GLN A 50 -26.77 2.27 0.22
N PHE A 51 -25.82 2.75 1.03
CA PHE A 51 -26.05 3.03 2.44
C PHE A 51 -25.66 4.44 2.88
N LEU A 52 -25.49 5.40 1.94
CA LEU A 52 -25.07 6.77 2.24
C LEU A 52 -25.88 7.42 3.37
N ASP A 53 -27.21 7.31 3.31
CA ASP A 53 -28.13 7.91 4.28
C ASP A 53 -28.12 7.20 5.64
N GLU A 54 -27.55 5.99 5.70
CA GLU A 54 -27.44 5.18 6.91
C GLU A 54 -26.06 5.27 7.57
N ILE A 55 -25.10 5.97 6.94
CA ILE A 55 -23.77 6.20 7.51
C ILE A 55 -23.90 7.16 8.69
N ASN A 56 -23.55 6.67 9.87
CA ASN A 56 -23.55 7.47 11.09
C ASN A 56 -22.14 8.00 11.41
N ASN A 57 -22.02 8.76 12.50
CA ASN A 57 -20.74 9.35 12.91
C ASN A 57 -19.67 8.30 13.26
N ASP A 58 -20.08 7.14 13.78
CA ASP A 58 -19.15 6.06 14.13
C ASP A 58 -18.60 5.39 12.87
N ASP A 59 -19.45 5.12 11.88
CA ASP A 59 -19.06 4.62 10.56
C ASP A 59 -18.10 5.61 9.88
N MET A 60 -18.39 6.91 9.98
CA MET A 60 -17.53 7.96 9.43
C MET A 60 -16.17 8.03 10.13
N GLN A 61 -16.11 7.75 11.43
CA GLN A 61 -14.84 7.67 12.16
C GLN A 61 -13.98 6.51 11.64
N VAL A 62 -14.58 5.34 11.44
CA VAL A 62 -13.88 4.17 10.86
C VAL A 62 -13.37 4.49 9.46
N LEU A 63 -14.17 5.14 8.60
CA LEU A 63 -13.77 5.54 7.26
C LEU A 63 -12.60 6.55 7.27
N LYS A 64 -12.60 7.49 8.21
CA LYS A 64 -11.47 8.43 8.41
C LYS A 64 -10.21 7.70 8.85
N ASP A 65 -10.33 6.71 9.73
CA ASP A 65 -9.17 5.92 10.18
C ASP A 65 -8.58 5.12 9.00
N ILE A 66 -9.42 4.53 8.15
CA ILE A 66 -8.99 3.84 6.92
C ILE A 66 -8.32 4.82 5.94
N GLN A 67 -8.86 6.03 5.80
CA GLN A 67 -8.26 7.08 4.98
C GLN A 67 -6.86 7.45 5.49
N ALA A 68 -6.71 7.68 6.80
CA ALA A 68 -5.44 8.03 7.42
C ALA A 68 -4.39 6.92 7.24
N LYS A 69 -4.78 5.66 7.44
CA LYS A 69 -3.92 4.49 7.23
C LYS A 69 -3.52 4.32 5.77
N SER A 70 -4.43 4.59 4.84
CA SER A 70 -4.13 4.58 3.40
C SER A 70 -3.11 5.65 3.02
N GLN A 71 -3.23 6.84 3.60
CA GLN A 71 -2.30 7.94 3.36
C GLN A 71 -0.90 7.59 3.89
N ALA A 72 -0.82 7.03 5.10
CA ALA A 72 0.43 6.55 5.67
C ALA A 72 1.09 5.46 4.81
N LEU A 73 0.29 4.53 4.26
CA LEU A 73 0.79 3.49 3.35
C LEU A 73 1.37 4.09 2.06
N ILE A 74 0.72 5.10 1.47
CA ILE A 74 1.23 5.78 0.27
C ILE A 74 2.56 6.46 0.58
N GLU A 75 2.68 7.12 1.74
CA GLU A 75 3.91 7.76 2.19
C GLU A 75 5.04 6.75 2.41
N GLU A 76 4.74 5.60 3.04
CA GLU A 76 5.69 4.52 3.25
C GLU A 76 6.16 3.92 1.91
N MET A 77 5.25 3.69 0.96
CA MET A 77 5.59 3.23 -0.38
C MET A 77 6.46 4.25 -1.14
N GLN A 78 6.18 5.55 -0.99
CA GLN A 78 6.98 6.61 -1.60
C GLN A 78 8.38 6.69 -0.98
N SER A 79 8.48 6.59 0.36
CA SER A 79 9.76 6.53 1.06
C SER A 79 10.58 5.30 0.67
N SER A 80 9.95 4.12 0.61
CA SER A 80 10.62 2.88 0.19
C SER A 80 11.14 2.94 -1.25
N LYS A 81 10.40 3.59 -2.17
CA LYS A 81 10.86 3.85 -3.53
C LYS A 81 12.07 4.79 -3.54
N HIS A 82 12.06 5.82 -2.70
CA HIS A 82 13.20 6.74 -2.56
C HIS A 82 14.44 6.01 -2.04
N ASP A 83 14.30 5.20 -0.99
CA ASP A 83 15.41 4.45 -0.38
C ASP A 83 15.99 3.40 -1.31
N LYS A 84 15.15 2.62 -2.01
CA LYS A 84 15.61 1.67 -3.04
C LYS A 84 16.30 2.38 -4.20
N SER A 85 15.83 3.56 -4.61
CA SER A 85 16.50 4.35 -5.65
C SER A 85 17.90 4.81 -5.20
N GLN A 86 18.04 5.25 -3.95
CA GLN A 86 19.32 5.63 -3.36
C GLN A 86 20.27 4.43 -3.22
N GLU A 87 19.74 3.27 -2.86
CA GLU A 87 20.51 2.03 -2.75
C GLU A 87 21.02 1.54 -4.12
N ILE A 88 20.19 1.62 -5.16
CA ILE A 88 20.60 1.34 -6.55
C ILE A 88 21.67 2.33 -7.02
N ILE A 89 21.55 3.62 -6.71
CA ILE A 89 22.56 4.64 -7.02
C ILE A 89 23.87 4.32 -6.30
N LYS A 90 23.82 3.96 -5.01
CA LYS A 90 24.99 3.52 -4.25
C LYS A 90 25.62 2.28 -4.91
N TYR A 91 24.84 1.24 -5.22
CA TYR A 91 25.34 0.02 -5.85
C TYR A 91 25.99 0.26 -7.23
N LYS A 92 25.39 1.11 -8.07
CA LYS A 92 25.96 1.51 -9.38
C LYS A 92 27.27 2.28 -9.24
N ASN A 93 27.41 3.10 -8.20
CA ASN A 93 28.65 3.85 -7.94
C ASN A 93 29.74 2.97 -7.29
N THR A 94 29.36 1.99 -6.47
CA THR A 94 30.30 1.02 -5.88
C THR A 94 30.94 0.15 -6.98
N GLY A 95 30.16 -0.36 -7.94
CA GLY A 95 30.68 -1.15 -9.05
C GLY A 95 31.65 -0.38 -9.97
N LYS A 96 31.39 0.92 -10.21
CA LYS A 96 32.30 1.79 -10.96
C LYS A 96 33.60 2.10 -10.21
N ARG A 97 33.54 2.33 -8.89
CA ARG A 97 34.75 2.54 -8.06
C ARG A 97 35.61 1.29 -7.98
N ILE A 98 35.01 0.12 -7.79
CA ILE A 98 35.76 -1.16 -7.75
C ILE A 98 36.51 -1.36 -9.07
N ARG A 99 35.86 -1.17 -10.23
CA ARG A 99 36.51 -1.26 -11.55
C ARG A 99 37.69 -0.29 -11.69
N LEU A 100 37.50 0.97 -11.31
CA LEU A 100 38.56 2.00 -11.36
C LEU A 100 39.79 1.64 -10.53
N TYR A 101 39.62 1.13 -9.31
CA TYR A 101 40.75 0.70 -8.48
C TYR A 101 41.44 -0.56 -9.02
N THR A 102 40.69 -1.49 -9.60
CA THR A 102 41.26 -2.68 -10.25
C THR A 102 42.07 -2.32 -11.49
N ASP A 103 41.56 -1.42 -12.34
CA ASP A 103 42.24 -0.99 -13.56
C ASP A 103 43.54 -0.23 -13.25
N ILE A 104 43.56 0.59 -12.19
CA ILE A 104 44.79 1.28 -11.73
C ILE A 104 45.81 0.29 -11.15
N ALA A 105 45.36 -0.75 -10.45
CA ALA A 105 46.26 -1.75 -9.87
C ALA A 105 46.91 -2.67 -10.93
N GLN A 106 46.28 -2.83 -12.10
CA GLN A 106 46.78 -3.64 -13.21
C GLN A 106 47.73 -2.89 -14.16
N GLN A 107 47.84 -1.56 -14.04
CA GLN A 107 48.77 -0.73 -14.85
C GLN A 107 50.20 -0.65 -14.27
N LYS A 108 50.64 -1.63 -13.49
CA LYS A 108 52.02 -1.72 -13.00
C LYS A 108 52.83 -2.77 -13.73
#